data_AF-A0A9J7DGI2-F1
#
_entry.id   AF-A0A9J7DGI2-F1
#
_cell.length_a   1.000
_cell.length_b   1.000
_cell.length_c   1.000
_cell.angle_alpha   90.00
_cell.angle_beta   90.00
_cell.angle_gamma   90.00
#
_symmetry.space_group_name_H-M   'P 1'
#
loop_
_entity.id
_entity.type
_entity.pdbx_description
1 polymer ?
#
loop_
_entity_poly.entity_id
_entity_poly.type
_entity_poly.pdbx_seq_one_letter_code
_entity_poly.pdbx_strand_id
1 'polypeptide(L)'
;MVPLTCSNCDEVADSLILSNTGELVIIKLVYENIQKLPKIGRGPMFGKGDYRFHYMYFNYLPQVPEERSFNNTSFPAELHLVFYSERRESYEDALERDDGIVIVSMGFQVQEENTSPFLPLIVNELSKIRTIDTNITLPVATNLSLSSFLPYH
;
A
#
# COMPACT_ATOMS: atom_id res chain seq x y z
N MET A 1 -2.39 19.31 -16.18
CA MET A 1 -2.73 18.00 -15.57
C MET A 1 -3.31 18.29 -14.20
N VAL A 2 -4.44 17.68 -13.83
CA VAL A 2 -4.99 17.83 -12.46
C VAL A 2 -4.15 16.95 -11.53
N PRO A 3 -3.59 17.47 -10.41
CA PRO A 3 -2.76 16.66 -9.53
C PRO A 3 -3.59 15.59 -8.80
N LEU A 4 -2.94 14.48 -8.45
CA LEU A 4 -3.45 13.49 -7.50
C LEU A 4 -3.62 14.17 -6.13
N THR A 5 -4.71 13.86 -5.44
CA THR A 5 -4.90 14.27 -4.04
C THR A 5 -5.03 13.04 -3.18
N CYS A 6 -4.44 13.09 -1.97
CA CYS A 6 -4.79 12.18 -0.90
C CYS A 6 -5.43 12.94 0.26
N SER A 7 -6.56 12.46 0.75
CA SER A 7 -7.15 12.86 2.02
C SER A 7 -6.87 11.79 3.07
N ASN A 8 -6.62 12.23 4.30
CA ASN A 8 -6.35 11.38 5.46
C ASN A 8 -5.12 10.45 5.33
N CYS A 9 -4.23 10.63 4.33
CA CYS A 9 -3.01 9.81 4.24
C CYS A 9 -2.10 9.96 5.47
N ASP A 10 -2.15 11.11 6.15
CA ASP A 10 -1.37 11.39 7.36
C ASP A 10 -2.05 10.90 8.65
N GLU A 11 -3.30 10.41 8.57
CA GLU A 11 -3.99 9.85 9.73
C GLU A 11 -3.27 8.58 10.20
N VAL A 12 -2.96 8.55 11.50
CA VAL A 12 -2.26 7.44 12.14
C VAL A 12 -3.19 6.23 12.22
N ALA A 13 -2.69 5.09 11.75
CA ALA A 13 -3.40 3.82 11.85
C ALA A 13 -3.45 3.33 13.30
N ASP A 14 -4.56 2.73 13.70
CA ASP A 14 -4.76 2.22 15.05
C ASP A 14 -4.01 0.89 15.25
N SER A 15 -3.89 0.07 14.19
CA SER A 15 -3.02 -1.10 14.16
C SER A 15 -2.58 -1.48 12.73
N LEU A 16 -1.64 -2.41 12.62
CA LEU A 16 -1.17 -2.97 11.36
C LEU A 16 -1.36 -4.49 11.36
N ILE A 17 -2.00 -5.02 10.33
CA ILE A 17 -2.11 -6.47 10.12
C ILE A 17 -1.14 -6.86 9.01
N LEU A 18 -0.27 -7.82 9.31
CA LEU A 18 0.63 -8.44 8.36
C LEU A 18 0.14 -9.87 8.10
N SER A 19 -0.13 -10.22 6.84
CA SER A 19 -0.70 -11.52 6.47
C SER A 19 0.05 -12.15 5.31
N ASN A 20 0.28 -13.45 5.38
CA ASN A 20 0.80 -14.24 4.27
C ASN A 20 -0.34 -15.04 3.64
N THR A 21 -0.71 -14.72 2.39
CA THR A 21 -1.77 -15.43 1.66
C THR A 21 -1.27 -16.64 0.88
N GLY A 22 0.04 -16.94 0.95
CA GLY A 22 0.70 -17.94 0.11
C GLY A 22 1.15 -17.39 -1.24
N GLU A 23 0.51 -16.33 -1.72
CA GLU A 23 0.91 -15.61 -2.93
C GLU A 23 1.55 -14.26 -2.62
N LEU A 24 1.01 -13.55 -1.61
CA LEU A 24 1.40 -12.20 -1.25
C LEU A 24 1.62 -12.05 0.25
N VAL A 25 2.51 -11.14 0.61
CA VAL A 25 2.53 -10.56 1.96
C VAL A 25 1.71 -9.29 1.92
N ILE A 26 0.51 -9.35 2.51
CA ILE A 26 -0.42 -8.24 2.63
C ILE A 26 -0.12 -7.45 3.90
N ILE A 27 -0.06 -6.13 3.75
CA ILE A 27 0.02 -5.17 4.84
C ILE A 27 -1.28 -4.37 4.84
N LYS A 28 -2.01 -4.42 5.94
CA LYS A 28 -3.26 -3.67 6.12
C LYS A 28 -3.12 -2.71 7.29
N LEU A 29 -3.30 -1.43 7.02
CA LEU A 29 -3.49 -0.41 8.06
C LEU A 29 -4.94 -0.46 8.52
N VAL A 30 -5.14 -0.60 9.82
CA VAL A 30 -6.47 -0.68 10.44
C VAL A 30 -6.82 0.67 11.02
N TYR A 31 -8.02 1.14 10.69
CA TYR A 31 -8.61 2.37 11.19
C TYR A 31 -9.96 2.03 11.81
N GLU A 32 -10.09 2.13 13.13
CA GLU A 32 -11.33 1.86 13.86
C GLU A 32 -12.41 2.90 13.53
N ASN A 33 -11.99 4.15 13.32
CA ASN A 33 -12.86 5.20 12.83
C ASN A 33 -12.75 5.31 11.30
N ILE A 34 -13.85 4.97 10.61
CA ILE A 34 -13.94 5.04 9.15
C ILE A 34 -13.64 6.43 8.57
N GLN A 35 -13.85 7.50 9.34
CA GLN A 35 -13.53 8.87 8.92
C GLN A 35 -12.02 9.13 8.80
N LYS A 36 -11.18 8.29 9.43
CA LYS A 36 -9.72 8.33 9.29
C LYS A 36 -9.21 7.60 8.05
N LEU A 37 -10.05 6.83 7.34
CA LEU A 37 -9.56 6.03 6.21
C LEU A 37 -8.93 6.92 5.15
N PRO A 38 -7.69 6.62 4.69
CA PRO A 38 -7.07 7.32 3.60
C PRO A 38 -7.84 7.14 2.29
N LYS A 39 -7.93 8.22 1.50
CA LYS A 39 -8.58 8.20 0.19
C LYS A 39 -7.75 8.95 -0.82
N ILE A 40 -7.78 8.47 -2.06
CA ILE A 40 -7.18 9.17 -3.20
C ILE A 40 -8.26 9.60 -4.18
N GLY A 41 -7.98 10.68 -4.89
CA GLY A 41 -8.86 11.24 -5.91
C GLY A 41 -8.11 12.14 -6.88
N ARG A 42 -8.83 12.72 -7.84
CA ARG A 42 -8.27 13.57 -8.90
C ARG A 42 -7.18 12.83 -9.70
N GLY A 43 -6.18 13.52 -10.25
CA GLY A 43 -5.18 12.85 -11.09
C GLY A 43 -5.82 12.10 -12.28
N PRO A 44 -5.34 10.88 -12.58
CA PRO A 44 -5.96 9.97 -13.56
C PRO A 44 -7.43 9.59 -13.28
N MET A 45 -7.92 9.86 -12.07
CA MET A 45 -9.29 9.55 -11.63
C MET A 45 -10.20 10.79 -11.64
N PHE A 46 -9.76 11.92 -12.21
CA PHE A 46 -10.57 13.14 -12.23
C PHE A 46 -11.97 12.88 -12.83
N GLY A 47 -13.03 13.21 -12.09
CA GLY A 47 -14.44 12.94 -12.45
C GLY A 47 -14.98 11.56 -12.02
N LYS A 48 -14.15 10.65 -11.53
CA LYS A 48 -14.55 9.29 -11.12
C LYS A 48 -14.91 9.16 -9.64
N GLY A 49 -14.73 10.22 -8.84
CA GLY A 49 -14.90 10.19 -7.38
C GLY A 49 -13.64 9.73 -6.66
N ASP A 50 -13.77 9.48 -5.37
CA ASP A 50 -12.67 9.08 -4.49
C ASP A 50 -12.60 7.56 -4.30
N TYR A 51 -11.41 7.07 -3.99
CA TYR A 51 -11.10 5.66 -3.77
C TYR A 51 -10.47 5.51 -2.39
N ARG A 52 -11.05 4.65 -1.56
CA ARG A 52 -10.60 4.40 -0.18
C ARG A 52 -9.54 3.29 -0.15
N PHE A 53 -8.54 3.47 0.71
CA PHE A 53 -7.47 2.51 0.90
C PHE A 53 -8.01 1.17 1.42
N HIS A 54 -7.47 0.06 0.91
CA HIS A 54 -7.88 -1.28 1.32
C HIS A 54 -6.73 -2.08 1.96
N TYR A 55 -5.65 -2.27 1.22
CA TYR A 55 -4.41 -2.90 1.68
C TYR A 55 -3.25 -2.51 0.76
N MET A 56 -2.04 -2.89 1.13
CA MET A 56 -0.86 -2.82 0.26
C MET A 56 -0.08 -4.13 0.29
N TYR A 57 0.75 -4.36 -0.72
CA TYR A 57 1.63 -5.53 -0.79
C TYR A 57 2.90 -5.22 -1.56
N PHE A 58 3.96 -5.96 -1.25
CA PHE A 58 5.18 -5.94 -2.04
C PHE A 58 5.10 -6.95 -3.18
N ASN A 59 5.38 -6.48 -4.39
CA ASN A 59 5.66 -7.30 -5.55
C ASN A 59 7.18 -7.41 -5.69
N TYR A 60 7.74 -8.59 -5.43
CA TYR A 60 9.17 -8.85 -5.55
C TYR A 60 9.46 -9.46 -6.92
N LEU A 61 10.36 -8.85 -7.69
CA LEU A 61 10.83 -9.43 -8.94
C LEU A 61 12.20 -10.06 -8.68
N PRO A 62 12.34 -11.40 -8.68
CA PRO A 62 13.63 -12.06 -8.47
C PRO A 62 14.68 -11.71 -9.54
N GLN A 63 14.23 -11.23 -10.71
CA GLN A 63 15.05 -10.56 -11.71
C GLN A 63 14.21 -9.41 -12.28
N VAL A 64 14.73 -8.18 -12.26
CA VAL A 64 14.07 -7.03 -12.90
C VAL A 64 14.38 -7.10 -14.39
N PRO A 65 13.38 -7.31 -15.27
CA PRO A 65 13.62 -7.28 -16.71
C PRO A 65 14.09 -5.88 -17.12
N GLU A 66 15.05 -5.78 -18.05
CA GLU A 66 15.54 -4.48 -18.55
C GLU A 66 14.39 -3.55 -19.02
N GLU A 67 13.29 -4.12 -19.50
CA GLU A 67 12.09 -3.40 -19.96
C GLU A 67 11.33 -2.66 -18.84
N ARG A 68 11.51 -3.05 -17.58
CA ARG A 68 10.98 -2.34 -16.39
C ARG A 68 11.99 -1.41 -15.74
N SER A 69 13.17 -1.25 -16.34
CA SER A 69 14.12 -0.24 -15.89
C SER A 69 13.64 1.14 -16.34
N PHE A 70 13.42 2.05 -15.38
CA PHE A 70 13.19 3.44 -15.70
C PHE A 70 14.53 4.17 -15.65
N ASN A 71 14.99 4.71 -16.78
CA ASN A 71 16.27 5.40 -16.88
C ASN A 71 17.47 4.58 -16.35
N ASN A 72 17.54 3.28 -16.68
CA ASN A 72 18.62 2.37 -16.25
C ASN A 72 18.65 2.09 -14.73
N THR A 73 17.60 2.45 -13.99
CA THR A 73 17.41 2.11 -12.58
C THR A 73 16.50 0.89 -12.46
N SER A 74 17.00 -0.14 -11.79
CA SER A 74 16.25 -1.37 -11.48
C SER A 74 15.66 -1.26 -10.06
N PHE A 75 14.35 -1.47 -9.93
CA PHE A 75 13.66 -1.51 -8.65
C PHE A 75 13.39 -2.98 -8.25
N PRO A 76 14.15 -3.57 -7.30
CA PRO A 76 14.00 -4.98 -6.93
C PRO A 76 12.64 -5.34 -6.32
N ALA A 77 11.85 -4.35 -5.91
CA ALA A 77 10.48 -4.54 -5.49
C ALA A 77 9.61 -3.33 -5.89
N GLU A 78 8.32 -3.58 -6.04
CA GLU A 78 7.29 -2.55 -6.16
C GLU A 78 6.35 -2.65 -4.95
N LEU A 79 5.99 -1.53 -4.34
CA LEU A 79 4.93 -1.48 -3.34
C LEU A 79 3.64 -1.06 -4.05
N HIS A 80 2.63 -1.92 -3.99
CA HIS A 80 1.32 -1.69 -4.58
C HIS A 80 0.34 -1.31 -3.48
N LEU A 81 -0.20 -0.09 -3.53
CA LEU A 81 -1.28 0.36 -2.65
C LEU A 81 -2.61 0.17 -3.39
N VAL A 82 -3.49 -0.65 -2.84
CA VAL A 82 -4.78 -1.00 -3.43
C VAL A 82 -5.87 -0.14 -2.80
N PHE A 83 -6.61 0.56 -3.66
CA PHE A 83 -7.76 1.37 -3.30
C PHE A 83 -8.97 0.89 -4.09
N TYR A 84 -10.17 1.11 -3.55
CA TYR A 84 -11.42 0.83 -4.25
C TYR A 84 -12.40 1.98 -4.14
N SER A 85 -13.25 2.11 -5.15
CA SER A 85 -14.15 3.25 -5.32
C SER A 85 -15.14 3.37 -4.16
N GLU A 86 -15.31 4.59 -3.63
CA GLU A 86 -16.35 4.86 -2.61
C GLU A 86 -17.77 4.79 -3.18
N ARG A 87 -17.93 4.66 -4.50
CA ARG A 87 -19.23 4.40 -5.13
C ARG A 87 -19.68 2.94 -4.99
N ARG A 88 -18.83 2.08 -4.42
CA ARG A 88 -19.04 0.64 -4.27
C ARG A 88 -19.21 0.30 -2.80
N GLU A 89 -20.14 -0.61 -2.53
CA GLU A 89 -20.49 -1.00 -1.17
C GLU A 89 -19.34 -1.75 -0.50
N SER A 90 -18.69 -2.63 -1.25
CA SER A 90 -17.58 -3.47 -0.81
C SER A 90 -16.43 -3.50 -1.81
N TYR A 91 -15.30 -4.06 -1.38
CA TYR A 91 -14.16 -4.31 -2.28
C TYR A 91 -14.55 -5.34 -3.34
N GLU A 92 -15.36 -6.33 -2.99
CA GLU A 92 -15.85 -7.39 -3.87
C GLU A 92 -16.75 -6.82 -4.98
N ASP A 93 -17.70 -5.92 -4.67
CA ASP A 93 -18.49 -5.23 -5.72
C ASP A 93 -17.59 -4.36 -6.61
N ALA A 94 -16.53 -3.77 -6.05
CA ALA A 94 -15.60 -2.97 -6.84
C ALA A 94 -14.77 -3.80 -7.81
N LEU A 95 -14.40 -5.05 -7.47
CA LEU A 95 -13.68 -5.96 -8.37
C LEU A 95 -14.46 -6.28 -9.65
N GLU A 96 -15.79 -6.23 -9.61
CA GLU A 96 -16.67 -6.50 -10.75
C GLU A 96 -16.83 -5.29 -11.68
N ARG A 97 -16.06 -4.21 -11.49
CA ARG A 97 -16.21 -2.94 -12.21
C ARG A 97 -14.88 -2.50 -12.81
N ASP A 98 -14.93 -2.10 -14.08
CA ASP A 98 -13.75 -1.60 -14.82
C ASP A 98 -13.06 -0.40 -14.15
N ASP A 99 -13.82 0.40 -13.38
CA ASP A 99 -13.33 1.56 -12.62
C ASP A 99 -13.44 1.38 -11.11
N GLY A 100 -13.59 0.14 -10.63
CA GLY A 100 -13.79 -0.10 -9.21
C GLY A 100 -12.50 -0.07 -8.39
N ILE A 101 -11.37 -0.47 -8.98
CA ILE A 101 -10.07 -0.58 -8.29
C ILE A 101 -9.06 0.40 -8.87
N VAL A 102 -8.26 1.02 -8.00
CA VAL A 102 -7.08 1.79 -8.35
C VAL A 102 -5.89 1.25 -7.60
N ILE A 103 -4.79 1.02 -8.31
CA ILE A 103 -3.52 0.59 -7.73
C ILE A 103 -2.49 1.70 -7.95
N VAL A 104 -1.90 2.19 -6.86
CA VAL A 104 -0.73 3.07 -6.92
C VAL A 104 0.50 2.19 -6.72
N SER A 105 1.35 2.11 -7.74
CA SER A 105 2.60 1.33 -7.69
C SER A 105 3.81 2.26 -7.54
N MET A 106 4.72 1.89 -6.66
CA MET A 106 5.93 2.65 -6.35
C MET A 106 7.13 1.71 -6.34
N GLY A 107 8.17 2.04 -7.12
CA GLY A 107 9.41 1.27 -7.13
C GLY A 107 10.24 1.48 -5.86
N PHE A 108 10.81 0.41 -5.33
CA PHE A 108 11.72 0.42 -4.18
C PHE A 108 13.15 0.34 -4.65
N GLN A 109 13.97 1.31 -4.26
CA GLN A 109 15.40 1.31 -4.54
C GLN A 109 16.17 0.90 -3.29
N VAL A 110 17.14 0.01 -3.47
CA VAL A 110 18.06 -0.38 -2.38
C VAL A 110 19.03 0.78 -2.12
N GLN A 111 19.18 1.13 -0.84
CA GLN A 111 20.15 2.11 -0.36
C GLN A 111 21.12 1.45 0.63
N GLU A 112 22.28 2.06 0.83
CA GLU A 112 23.27 1.60 1.81
C GLU A 112 22.73 1.72 3.25
N GLU A 113 21.98 2.79 3.53
CA GLU A 113 21.35 3.04 4.82
C GLU A 113 19.82 2.91 4.72
N ASN A 114 19.20 2.27 5.72
CA ASN A 114 17.75 2.20 5.80
C ASN A 114 17.18 3.47 6.46
N THR A 115 16.55 4.31 5.65
CA THR A 115 15.86 5.53 6.09
C THR A 115 14.34 5.36 6.18
N SER A 116 13.81 4.18 5.86
CA SER A 116 12.37 3.93 5.88
C SER A 116 11.85 3.87 7.32
N PRO A 117 10.78 4.63 7.65
CA PRO A 117 10.18 4.59 8.97
C PRO A 117 9.41 3.28 9.25
N PHE A 118 9.07 2.50 8.22
CA PHE A 118 8.18 1.34 8.35
C PHE A 118 8.88 0.00 8.06
N LEU A 119 9.94 -0.03 7.23
CA LEU A 119 10.59 -1.29 6.85
C LEU A 119 11.10 -2.10 8.05
N PRO A 120 11.77 -1.51 9.07
CA PRO A 120 12.20 -2.28 10.24
C PRO A 120 11.04 -2.97 10.98
N LEU A 121 9.89 -2.30 11.10
CA LEU A 121 8.70 -2.85 11.75
C LEU A 121 8.20 -4.10 11.01
N ILE A 122 8.15 -4.04 9.68
CA ILE A 122 7.63 -5.15 8.87
C ILE A 122 8.64 -6.30 8.82
N VAL A 123 9.91 -6.01 8.51
CA VAL A 123 10.94 -7.03 8.28
C VAL A 123 11.21 -7.86 9.54
N ASN A 124 11.21 -7.25 10.72
CA ASN A 124 11.41 -7.96 11.99
C ASN A 124 10.30 -8.97 12.28
N GLU A 125 9.12 -8.73 11.71
CA GLU A 125 7.90 -9.46 12.01
C GLU A 125 7.56 -10.53 10.95
N LEU A 126 8.19 -10.47 9.76
CA LEU A 126 8.03 -11.47 8.69
C LEU A 126 8.30 -12.90 9.14
N SER A 127 9.20 -13.10 10.11
CA SER A 127 9.50 -14.43 10.66
C SER A 127 8.29 -15.10 11.33
N LYS A 128 7.33 -14.32 11.81
CA LYS A 128 6.12 -14.79 12.50
C LYS A 128 5.00 -15.19 11.55
N ILE A 129 5.09 -14.85 10.26
CA ILE A 129 4.10 -15.18 9.23
C ILE A 129 4.67 -16.03 8.08
N ARG A 130 5.66 -16.88 8.37
CA ARG A 130 6.33 -17.71 7.35
C ARG A 130 5.40 -18.74 6.70
N THR A 131 4.39 -19.19 7.42
CA THR A 131 3.44 -20.20 6.94
C THR A 131 2.30 -19.52 6.19
N ILE A 132 1.80 -20.18 5.14
CA ILE A 132 0.59 -19.75 4.43
C ILE A 132 -0.58 -19.58 5.41
N ASP A 133 -1.48 -18.65 5.11
CA ASP A 133 -2.67 -18.32 5.88
C ASP A 133 -2.40 -17.90 7.33
N THR A 134 -1.20 -17.39 7.60
CA THR A 134 -0.89 -16.78 8.90
C THR A 134 -0.91 -15.28 8.85
N ASN A 135 -1.38 -14.69 9.93
CA ASN A 135 -1.39 -13.27 10.15
C ASN A 135 -0.97 -12.93 11.58
N ILE A 136 -0.52 -11.70 11.74
CA ILE A 136 -0.24 -11.08 13.02
C ILE A 136 -0.82 -9.67 13.02
N THR A 137 -1.30 -9.23 14.17
CA THR A 137 -1.66 -7.83 14.41
C THR A 137 -0.57 -7.19 15.26
N LEU A 138 0.03 -6.13 14.73
CA LEU A 138 1.03 -5.34 15.41
C LEU A 138 0.36 -4.09 15.99
N PRO A 139 0.56 -3.79 17.29
CA PRO A 139 0.27 -2.46 17.78
C PRO A 139 1.18 -1.48 17.04
N VAL A 140 0.59 -0.47 16.41
CA VAL A 140 1.36 0.52 15.67
C VAL A 140 2.14 1.37 16.69
N ALA A 141 3.47 1.32 16.62
CA ALA A 141 4.31 2.29 17.29
C ALA A 141 3.91 3.68 16.80
N THR A 142 3.72 4.63 17.73
CA THR A 142 3.23 5.98 17.49
C THR A 142 3.73 6.56 16.15
N ASN A 143 2.79 6.92 15.26
CA ASN A 143 2.95 7.69 14.02
C ASN A 143 3.02 6.94 12.67
N LEU A 144 2.68 5.65 12.57
CA LEU A 144 2.55 5.02 11.25
C LEU A 144 1.23 5.44 10.56
N SER A 145 1.33 6.09 9.42
CA SER A 145 0.22 6.49 8.54
C SER A 145 0.45 5.96 7.12
N LEU A 146 -0.52 6.12 6.21
CA LEU A 146 -0.31 5.72 4.82
C LEU A 146 0.80 6.56 4.15
N SER A 147 0.93 7.84 4.52
CA SER A 147 2.01 8.72 4.06
C SER A 147 3.39 8.20 4.42
N SER A 148 3.54 7.41 5.50
CA SER A 148 4.83 6.81 5.87
C SER A 148 5.37 5.85 4.79
N PHE A 149 4.51 5.35 3.90
CA PHE A 149 4.86 4.44 2.81
C PHE A 149 5.05 5.16 1.46
N LEU A 150 4.72 6.45 1.39
CA LEU A 150 4.86 7.24 0.17
C LEU A 150 6.27 7.85 0.10
N PRO A 151 6.80 8.11 -1.11
CA PRO A 151 8.05 8.84 -1.27
C PRO A 151 7.96 10.21 -0.59
N TYR A 152 8.98 10.57 0.18
CA TYR A 152 9.11 11.92 0.73
C TYR A 152 9.21 12.93 -0.41
N HIS A 153 8.44 14.03 -0.32
CA HIS A 153 8.58 15.20 -1.17
C HIS A 153 9.71 16.11 -0.69
#